data_AF-A0A6V8NYB7-F1
#
_entry.id   AF-A0A6V8NYB7-F1
#
_cell.length_a   1.000
_cell.length_b   1.000
_cell.length_c   1.000
_cell.angle_alpha   90.00
_cell.angle_beta   90.00
_cell.angle_gamma   90.00
#
_symmetry.space_group_name_H-M   'P 1'
#
loop_
_entity.id
_entity.type
_entity.pdbx_description
1 polymer ?
#
loop_
_entity_poly.entity_id
_entity_poly.type
_entity_poly.pdbx_seq_one_letter_code
_entity_poly.pdbx_strand_id
1 'polypeptide(L)'
;MAELQRIFQIRKRDGRVVAFNRDKITNAIHKTFLAVEHGDWILAQELTDKVVDRLEENWNIRPIPTVEEVQDLVEKALIERNLADAAKAYILYREERRKIREADLKLSPNAIAVLERRYLKKNEKSEVMETAEDMFRRVAHNIAQADLLYNPQADTKKTEREFYRLMRNLEFMPNSPTLMNAGRELQQLSACFVLPIDDSIESIFEVVKHAALIHKCLVPETLVMTDKGLLRLGEVDEGCRILTDEGVFTAESLHDNGEQPVFRVTTNRGYSITGTGEHRLLIVDEEGKHRWRQIKDLE
;
A
#
# COMPACT_ATOMS: atom_id res chain seq x y z
N MET A 1 31.24 7.03 27.04
CA MET A 1 30.82 5.67 26.64
C MET A 1 29.92 5.86 25.43
N ALA A 2 30.38 5.50 24.22
CA ALA A 2 29.60 5.70 23.00
C ALA A 2 28.55 4.58 22.92
N GLU A 3 27.27 4.93 23.10
CA GLU A 3 26.17 4.01 22.84
C GLU A 3 26.17 3.63 21.36
N LEU A 4 26.26 2.32 21.11
CA LEU A 4 26.17 1.74 19.78
C LEU A 4 24.74 1.90 19.27
N GLN A 5 24.49 3.00 18.57
CA GLN A 5 23.26 3.19 17.82
C GLN A 5 23.09 2.04 16.83
N ARG A 6 22.06 1.21 17.01
CA ARG A 6 21.79 0.05 16.12
C ARG A 6 21.08 0.48 14.84
N ILE A 7 20.43 1.65 14.86
CA ILE A 7 19.67 2.19 13.72
C ILE A 7 20.55 3.09 12.86
N PHE A 8 20.92 2.60 11.68
CA PHE A 8 21.71 3.36 10.71
C PHE A 8 20.87 3.97 9.58
N GLN A 9 19.63 3.49 9.39
CA GLN A 9 18.84 3.78 8.21
C GLN A 9 17.37 4.07 8.54
N ILE A 10 16.75 4.92 7.73
CA ILE A 10 15.32 5.26 7.81
C ILE A 10 14.70 5.25 6.42
N ARG A 11 13.50 4.67 6.32
CA ARG A 11 12.70 4.67 5.09
C ARG A 11 11.83 5.92 5.03
N LYS A 12 12.11 6.77 4.04
CA LYS A 12 11.31 7.94 3.68
C LYS A 12 9.93 7.53 3.12
N ARG A 13 8.99 8.48 3.09
CA ARG A 13 7.62 8.28 2.58
C ARG A 13 7.59 7.83 1.11
N ASP A 14 8.55 8.32 0.33
CA ASP A 14 8.77 7.97 -1.07
C ASP A 14 9.42 6.58 -1.28
N GLY A 15 9.69 5.84 -0.20
CA GLY A 15 10.33 4.52 -0.24
C GLY A 15 11.86 4.54 -0.14
N ARG A 16 12.51 5.70 -0.27
CA ARG A 16 13.99 5.78 -0.20
C ARG A 16 14.51 5.45 1.18
N VAL A 17 15.56 4.65 1.24
CA VAL A 17 16.30 4.38 2.47
C VAL A 17 17.48 5.35 2.57
N VAL A 18 17.48 6.19 3.60
CA VAL A 18 18.54 7.18 3.85
C VAL A 18 19.16 6.97 5.22
N ALA A 19 20.34 7.54 5.47
CA ALA A 19 20.96 7.49 6.78
C ALA A 19 20.04 8.10 7.86
N PHE A 20 19.90 7.40 8.99
CA PHE A 20 19.17 7.92 10.14
C PHE A 20 19.91 9.13 10.70
N ASN A 21 19.17 10.19 11.03
CA ASN A 21 19.73 11.41 11.59
C ASN A 21 18.85 11.86 12.76
N ARG A 22 19.38 11.70 13.99
CA ARG A 22 18.68 12.05 15.23
C ARG A 22 18.39 13.55 15.35
N ASP A 23 19.29 14.40 14.87
CA ASP A 23 19.16 15.86 14.99
C ASP A 23 17.91 16.37 14.29
N LYS A 24 17.44 15.69 13.24
CA LYS A 24 16.17 16.06 12.57
C LYS A 24 14.96 15.87 13.48
N ILE A 25 14.97 14.87 14.36
CA ILE A 25 13.91 14.60 15.33
C ILE A 25 13.99 15.66 16.43
N THR A 26 15.18 15.87 17.01
CA THR A 26 15.39 16.88 18.05
C THR A 26 15.00 18.28 17.60
N ASN A 27 15.40 18.68 16.40
CA ASN A 27 15.02 19.97 15.82
C ASN A 27 13.50 20.10 15.60
N ALA A 28 12.80 19.01 15.25
CA ALA A 28 11.36 19.03 15.09
C ALA A 28 10.66 19.22 16.45
N ILE A 29 11.06 18.47 17.47
CA ILE A 29 10.52 18.58 18.83
C ILE A 29 10.81 19.98 19.40
N HIS A 30 12.04 20.48 19.25
CA HIS A 30 12.44 21.78 19.76
C HIS A 30 11.65 22.92 19.11
N LYS A 31 11.40 22.86 17.79
CA LYS A 31 10.53 23.85 17.12
C LYS A 31 9.12 23.87 17.71
N THR A 32 8.61 22.70 18.08
CA THR A 32 7.31 22.61 18.75
C THR A 32 7.36 23.27 20.12
N PHE A 33 8.39 23.00 20.93
CA PHE A 33 8.56 23.64 22.24
C PHE A 33 8.67 25.15 22.17
N LEU A 34 9.40 25.67 21.17
CA LEU A 34 9.44 27.11 20.91
C LEU A 34 8.06 27.69 20.58
N ALA A 35 7.21 26.93 19.88
CA ALA A 35 5.88 27.40 19.50
C ALA A 35 4.88 27.42 20.66
N VAL A 36 5.06 26.58 21.68
CA VAL A 36 4.20 26.52 22.88
C VAL A 36 4.82 27.18 24.11
N GLU A 37 6.02 27.75 23.98
CA GLU A 37 6.82 28.29 25.10
C GLU A 37 6.97 27.30 26.27
N HIS A 38 7.01 26.01 25.95
CA HIS A 38 6.98 24.92 26.92
C HIS A 38 8.00 23.85 26.53
N GLY A 39 9.14 23.86 27.23
CA GLY A 39 10.25 22.93 27.02
C GLY A 39 11.51 23.63 26.50
N ASP A 40 12.63 22.93 26.60
CA ASP A 40 13.95 23.41 26.19
C ASP A 40 14.66 22.39 25.29
N TRP A 41 15.85 22.75 24.82
CA TRP A 41 16.66 21.88 23.97
C TRP A 41 17.03 20.56 24.68
N ILE A 42 17.23 20.60 26.01
CA ILE A 42 17.61 19.43 26.81
C ILE A 42 16.45 18.43 26.83
N LEU A 43 15.24 18.88 27.14
CA LEU A 43 14.05 18.05 27.11
C LEU A 43 13.77 17.49 25.71
N ALA A 44 14.06 18.26 24.65
CA ALA A 44 13.93 17.78 23.27
C ALA A 44 14.93 16.66 22.96
N GLN A 45 16.15 16.72 23.51
CA GLN A 45 17.12 15.63 23.42
C GLN A 45 16.66 14.40 24.21
N GLU A 46 16.22 14.56 25.46
CA GLU A 46 15.71 13.44 26.26
C GLU A 46 14.56 12.70 25.58
N LEU A 47 13.62 13.44 24.98
CA LEU A 47 12.52 12.85 24.22
C LEU A 47 13.00 12.16 22.94
N THR A 48 14.00 12.74 22.27
CA THR A 48 14.61 12.11 21.08
C THR A 48 15.24 10.78 21.47
N ASP A 49 15.99 10.74 22.57
CA ASP A 49 16.68 9.52 23.03
C ASP A 49 15.66 8.44 23.38
N LYS A 50 14.60 8.79 24.12
CA LYS A 50 13.49 7.87 24.42
C LYS A 50 12.79 7.33 23.15
N VAL A 51 12.68 8.14 22.09
CA VAL A 51 12.13 7.69 20.79
C VAL A 51 13.09 6.73 20.09
N VAL A 52 14.39 7.03 20.12
CA VAL A 52 15.43 6.15 19.54
C VAL A 52 15.47 4.81 20.27
N ASP A 53 15.43 4.80 21.60
CA ASP A 53 15.41 3.58 22.41
C ASP A 53 14.23 2.67 22.03
N ARG A 54 13.04 3.26 21.88
CA ARG A 54 11.83 2.52 21.44
C ARG A 54 11.91 1.98 20.02
N LEU A 55 12.58 2.71 19.13
CA LEU A 55 12.83 2.22 17.78
C LEU A 55 13.79 1.03 17.81
N GLU A 56 14.79 1.06 18.71
CA GLU A 56 15.76 -0.03 18.88
C GLU A 56 15.15 -1.27 19.53
N GLU A 57 14.23 -1.11 20.47
CA GLU A 57 13.45 -2.23 21.06
C GLU A 57 12.65 -2.99 19.99
N ASN A 58 12.09 -2.28 19.01
CA ASN A 58 11.28 -2.86 17.93
C ASN A 58 12.11 -3.37 16.74
N TRP A 59 13.44 -3.25 16.77
CA TRP A 59 14.33 -3.57 15.66
C TRP A 59 14.20 -5.02 15.16
N ASN A 60 14.00 -5.98 16.07
CA ASN A 60 13.89 -7.41 15.73
C ASN A 60 12.66 -7.73 14.86
N ILE A 61 11.66 -6.85 14.82
CA ILE A 61 10.42 -7.03 14.06
C ILE A 61 10.49 -6.26 12.74
N ARG A 62 11.10 -5.06 12.73
CA ARG A 62 11.31 -4.24 11.53
C ARG A 62 12.69 -3.58 11.54
N PRO A 63 13.64 -4.05 10.71
CA PRO A 63 15.02 -3.54 10.72
C PRO A 63 15.20 -2.18 10.03
N ILE A 64 14.17 -1.60 9.41
CA ILE A 64 14.26 -0.24 8.84
C ILE A 64 12.98 0.51 9.18
N PRO A 65 13.00 1.41 10.18
CA PRO A 65 11.81 2.19 10.54
C PRO A 65 11.45 3.19 9.46
N THR A 66 10.17 3.51 9.38
CA THR A 66 9.59 4.51 8.49
C THR A 66 9.51 5.88 9.17
N VAL A 67 9.44 6.95 8.37
CA VAL A 67 9.26 8.31 8.92
C VAL A 67 7.97 8.45 9.76
N GLU A 68 6.89 7.75 9.41
CA GLU A 68 5.63 7.83 10.16
C GLU A 68 5.74 7.13 11.51
N GLU A 69 6.38 5.96 11.59
CA GLU A 69 6.65 5.28 12.88
C GLU A 69 7.45 6.18 13.83
N VAL A 70 8.45 6.91 13.30
CA VAL A 70 9.19 7.89 14.11
C VAL A 70 8.27 9.02 14.58
N GLN A 71 7.40 9.54 13.71
CA GLN A 71 6.49 10.62 14.06
C GLN A 71 5.47 10.19 15.13
N ASP A 72 4.88 9.01 14.99
CA ASP A 72 3.91 8.47 15.92
C ASP A 72 4.55 8.19 17.29
N LEU A 73 5.81 7.75 17.32
CA LEU A 73 6.57 7.59 18.57
C LEU A 73 6.89 8.91 19.25
N VAL A 74 7.19 9.97 18.48
CA VAL A 74 7.38 11.32 19.03
C VAL A 74 6.09 11.83 19.66
N GLU A 75 4.96 11.70 18.97
CA GLU A 75 3.64 12.09 19.51
C GLU A 75 3.33 11.32 20.81
N LYS A 76 3.54 10.00 20.82
CA LYS A 76 3.35 9.18 22.01
C LYS A 76 4.28 9.57 23.15
N ALA A 77 5.55 9.88 22.86
CA ALA A 77 6.53 10.30 23.86
C ALA A 77 6.15 11.64 24.52
N LEU A 78 5.61 12.59 23.75
CA LEU A 78 5.10 13.87 24.25
C LEU A 78 3.89 13.67 25.17
N ILE A 79 2.93 12.83 24.76
CA ILE A 79 1.72 12.54 25.54
C ILE A 79 2.06 11.87 26.88
N GLU A 80 2.96 10.89 26.88
CA GLU A 80 3.37 10.18 28.10
C GLU A 80 4.10 11.05 29.12
N ARG A 81 4.74 12.14 28.68
CA ARG A 81 5.35 13.14 29.57
C ARG A 81 4.34 14.21 30.03
N ASN A 82 3.05 14.02 29.75
CA ASN A 82 1.96 14.98 30.01
C ASN A 82 2.14 16.35 29.30
N LEU A 83 2.86 16.37 28.18
CA LEU A 83 3.07 17.59 27.36
C LEU A 83 2.01 17.67 26.26
N ALA A 84 0.74 17.76 26.65
CA ALA A 84 -0.40 17.70 25.73
C ALA A 84 -0.47 18.90 24.76
N ASP A 85 -0.07 20.08 25.23
CA ASP A 85 0.09 21.30 24.44
C ASP A 85 1.17 21.13 23.35
N ALA A 86 2.34 20.61 23.72
CA ALA A 86 3.41 20.31 22.78
C ALA A 86 3.01 19.20 21.79
N ALA A 87 2.33 18.14 22.24
CA ALA A 87 1.83 17.09 21.34
C ALA A 87 0.88 17.66 20.28
N LYS A 88 -0.08 18.51 20.69
CA LYS A 88 -1.00 19.18 19.77
C LYS A 88 -0.27 20.10 18.79
N ALA A 89 0.69 20.88 19.27
CA ALA A 89 1.49 21.75 18.41
C ALA A 89 2.36 20.95 17.43
N TYR A 90 2.86 19.77 17.82
CA TYR A 90 3.62 18.89 16.93
C TYR A 90 2.75 18.34 15.78
N ILE A 91 1.52 17.91 16.10
CA ILE A 91 0.54 17.45 15.10
C ILE A 91 0.20 18.58 14.12
N LEU A 92 -0.05 19.80 14.63
CA LEU A 92 -0.29 20.97 13.79
C LEU A 92 0.90 21.31 12.91
N TYR A 93 2.13 21.27 13.45
CA TYR A 93 3.35 21.49 12.69
C TYR A 93 3.51 20.47 11.55
N ARG A 94 3.20 19.19 11.79
CA ARG A 94 3.21 18.13 10.78
C ARG A 94 2.24 18.43 9.64
N GLU A 95 1.02 18.86 9.97
CA GLU A 95 -0.01 19.25 9.00
C GLU A 95 0.34 20.51 8.21
N GLU A 96 0.88 21.54 8.87
CA GLU A 96 1.36 22.76 8.23
C GLU A 96 2.44 22.43 7.17
N ARG A 97 3.40 21.57 7.55
CA ARG A 97 4.46 21.14 6.64
C ARG A 97 3.94 20.28 5.49
N ARG A 98 2.87 19.50 5.71
CA ARG A 98 2.15 18.77 4.65
C ARG A 98 1.55 19.76 3.64
N LYS A 99 0.79 20.75 4.12
CA LYS A 99 0.16 21.78 3.29
C LYS A 99 1.16 22.61 2.50
N ILE A 100 2.30 23.00 3.10
CA ILE A 100 3.34 23.77 2.40
C ILE A 100 3.90 22.98 1.20
N ARG A 101 4.11 21.67 1.35
CA ARG A 101 4.58 20.80 0.25
C ARG A 101 3.54 20.66 -0.85
N GLU A 102 2.27 20.57 -0.48
CA GLU A 102 1.16 20.50 -1.42
C GLU A 102 0.92 21.83 -2.14
N ALA A 103 1.07 22.97 -1.46
CA ALA A 103 0.88 24.30 -2.04
C ALA A 103 1.97 24.66 -3.07
N ASP A 104 3.18 24.08 -2.93
CA ASP A 104 4.27 24.25 -3.90
C ASP A 104 4.03 23.45 -5.20
N LEU A 105 3.14 22.44 -5.14
CA LEU A 105 2.62 21.76 -6.32
C LEU A 105 1.41 22.56 -6.81
N LYS A 106 1.44 23.04 -8.06
CA LYS A 106 0.36 23.85 -8.66
C LYS A 106 -0.91 23.02 -8.93
N LEU A 107 -1.41 22.29 -7.94
CA LEU A 107 -2.54 21.37 -8.02
C LEU A 107 -3.83 22.07 -7.61
N SER A 108 -4.91 21.79 -8.32
CA SER A 108 -6.23 22.27 -7.94
C SER A 108 -6.76 21.53 -6.71
N PRO A 109 -7.68 22.12 -5.93
CA PRO A 109 -8.33 21.43 -4.80
C PRO A 109 -8.98 20.11 -5.21
N ASN A 110 -9.57 20.04 -6.41
CA ASN A 110 -10.14 18.82 -6.94
C ASN A 110 -9.07 17.75 -7.24
N ALA A 111 -7.93 18.16 -7.78
CA ALA A 111 -6.81 17.23 -8.01
C ALA A 111 -6.32 16.63 -6.69
N ILE A 112 -6.17 17.45 -5.64
CA ILE A 112 -5.77 16.98 -4.31
C ILE A 112 -6.80 15.96 -3.77
N ALA A 113 -8.10 16.28 -3.83
CA ALA A 113 -9.15 15.38 -3.37
C ALA A 113 -9.15 14.03 -4.13
N VAL A 114 -8.93 14.05 -5.45
CA VAL A 114 -8.81 12.83 -6.26
C VAL A 114 -7.58 12.02 -5.87
N LEU A 115 -6.44 12.68 -5.64
CA LEU A 115 -5.21 12.03 -5.20
C LEU A 115 -5.39 11.34 -3.85
N GLU A 116 -5.93 12.03 -2.85
CA GLU A 116 -6.21 11.48 -1.52
C GLU A 116 -7.17 10.29 -1.57
N ARG A 117 -8.20 10.38 -2.41
CA ARG A 117 -9.19 9.32 -2.52
C ARG A 117 -8.63 8.07 -3.19
N ARG A 118 -7.83 8.20 -4.25
CA ARG A 118 -7.52 7.09 -5.16
C ARG A 118 -6.03 6.74 -5.32
N TYR A 119 -5.11 7.68 -5.15
CA TYR A 119 -3.73 7.52 -5.61
C TYR A 119 -2.70 7.47 -4.48
N LEU A 120 -2.88 8.30 -3.45
CA LEU A 120 -1.94 8.39 -2.34
C LEU A 120 -1.94 7.10 -1.51
N LYS A 121 -0.76 6.71 -1.05
CA LYS A 121 -0.62 5.55 -0.16
C LYS A 121 -1.41 5.74 1.12
N LYS A 122 -2.14 4.69 1.52
CA LYS A 122 -2.91 4.61 2.77
C LYS A 122 -2.37 3.51 3.68
N ASN A 123 -2.57 3.66 4.98
CA ASN A 123 -2.32 2.60 5.96
C ASN A 123 -3.51 1.61 6.02
N GLU A 124 -3.36 0.59 6.86
CA GLU A 124 -4.39 -0.42 7.18
C GLU A 124 -5.71 0.20 7.70
N LYS A 125 -5.65 1.41 8.27
CA LYS A 125 -6.82 2.17 8.74
C LYS A 125 -7.41 3.10 7.67
N SER A 126 -6.98 2.98 6.42
CA SER A 126 -7.38 3.84 5.29
C SER A 126 -7.00 5.33 5.41
N GLU A 127 -6.05 5.66 6.29
CA GLU A 127 -5.55 7.03 6.48
C GLU A 127 -4.42 7.34 5.49
N VAL A 128 -4.40 8.56 4.94
CA VAL A 128 -3.44 8.98 3.91
C VAL A 128 -2.05 9.22 4.52
N MET A 129 -1.09 8.35 4.15
CA MET A 129 0.30 8.39 4.64
C MET A 129 1.26 9.15 3.73
N GLU A 130 0.83 9.49 2.51
CA GLU A 130 1.67 10.05 1.46
C GLU A 130 1.09 11.38 0.98
N THR A 131 1.94 12.37 0.71
CA THR A 131 1.52 13.62 0.05
C THR A 131 1.65 13.50 -1.46
N ALA A 132 1.04 14.41 -2.23
CA ALA A 132 1.23 14.45 -3.69
C ALA A 132 2.71 14.57 -4.09
N GLU A 133 3.51 15.30 -3.31
CA GLU A 133 4.95 15.43 -3.57
C GLU A 133 5.69 14.10 -3.34
N ASP A 134 5.37 13.43 -2.23
CA ASP A 134 5.94 12.13 -1.89
C ASP A 134 5.61 11.09 -2.97
N MET A 135 4.36 11.09 -3.47
CA MET A 135 3.93 10.24 -4.58
C MET A 135 4.75 10.50 -5.85
N PHE A 136 4.92 11.76 -6.26
CA PHE A 136 5.72 12.08 -7.44
C PHE A 136 7.17 11.64 -7.29
N ARG A 137 7.75 11.76 -6.10
CA ARG A 137 9.11 11.27 -5.81
C ARG A 137 9.19 9.75 -5.87
N ARG A 138 8.25 9.03 -5.24
CA ARG A 138 8.16 7.57 -5.29
C ARG A 138 8.10 7.07 -6.72
N VAL A 139 7.18 7.63 -7.51
CA VAL A 139 6.97 7.23 -8.91
C VAL A 139 8.24 7.51 -9.73
N ALA A 140 8.82 8.71 -9.61
CA ALA A 140 10.04 9.06 -10.33
C ALA A 140 11.22 8.15 -9.97
N HIS A 141 11.38 7.85 -8.68
CA HIS A 141 12.44 6.98 -8.18
C HIS A 141 12.31 5.55 -8.74
N ASN A 142 11.11 4.97 -8.68
CA ASN A 142 10.84 3.61 -9.15
C ASN A 142 11.04 3.48 -10.66
N ILE A 143 10.54 4.44 -11.45
CA ILE A 143 10.72 4.44 -12.91
C ILE A 143 12.20 4.56 -13.28
N ALA A 144 12.95 5.44 -12.60
CA ALA A 144 14.36 5.63 -12.87
C ALA A 144 15.22 4.38 -12.59
N GLN A 145 14.78 3.45 -11.73
CA GLN A 145 15.51 2.20 -11.51
C GLN A 145 15.53 1.30 -12.75
N ALA A 146 14.58 1.46 -13.68
CA ALA A 146 14.54 0.67 -14.91
C ALA A 146 15.78 0.90 -15.80
N ASP A 147 16.44 2.06 -15.70
CA ASP A 147 17.66 2.35 -16.46
C ASP A 147 18.78 1.33 -16.18
N LEU A 148 18.83 0.78 -14.96
CA LEU A 148 19.81 -0.21 -14.55
C LEU A 148 19.65 -1.56 -15.27
N LEU A 149 18.45 -1.84 -15.81
CA LEU A 149 18.21 -3.04 -16.62
C LEU A 149 18.94 -2.97 -17.97
N TYR A 150 19.17 -1.75 -18.48
CA TYR A 150 19.82 -1.52 -19.77
C TYR A 150 21.28 -1.10 -19.61
N ASN A 151 21.62 -0.38 -18.54
CA ASN A 151 22.98 0.05 -18.22
C ASN A 151 23.21 0.02 -16.70
N PRO A 152 24.01 -0.93 -16.18
CA PRO A 152 24.32 -1.03 -14.75
C PRO A 152 25.00 0.21 -14.13
N GLN A 153 25.59 1.08 -14.95
CA GLN A 153 26.23 2.33 -14.52
C GLN A 153 25.36 3.58 -14.81
N ALA A 154 24.07 3.40 -15.11
CA ALA A 154 23.17 4.51 -15.38
C ALA A 154 23.07 5.46 -14.17
N ASP A 155 23.04 6.77 -14.45
CA ASP A 155 22.76 7.80 -13.44
C ASP A 155 21.26 7.89 -13.16
N THR A 156 20.74 6.94 -12.38
CA THR A 156 19.34 6.89 -11.98
C THR A 156 18.89 8.14 -11.22
N LYS A 157 19.81 8.85 -10.55
CA LYS A 157 19.49 10.09 -9.83
C LYS A 157 19.22 11.25 -10.78
N LYS A 158 19.88 11.28 -11.95
CA LYS A 158 19.56 12.24 -13.00
C LYS A 158 18.15 11.98 -13.55
N THR A 159 17.87 10.74 -13.92
CA THR A 159 16.55 10.34 -14.45
C THR A 159 15.42 10.57 -13.44
N GLU A 160 15.62 10.22 -12.16
CA GLU A 160 14.66 10.50 -11.08
C GLU A 160 14.34 12.00 -10.97
N ARG A 161 15.37 12.86 -10.98
CA ARG A 161 15.17 14.31 -10.90
C ARG A 161 14.40 14.85 -12.10
N GLU A 162 14.64 14.30 -13.27
CA GLU A 162 13.98 14.71 -14.51
C GLU A 162 12.50 14.34 -14.50
N PHE A 163 12.16 13.07 -14.21
CA PHE A 163 10.76 12.65 -14.08
C PHE A 163 10.01 13.41 -12.98
N TYR A 164 10.65 13.62 -11.83
CA TYR A 164 10.06 14.41 -10.76
C TYR A 164 9.78 15.85 -11.19
N ARG A 165 10.71 16.50 -11.91
CA ARG A 165 10.52 17.86 -12.44
C ARG A 165 9.34 17.91 -13.41
N LEU A 166 9.26 16.95 -14.33
CA LEU A 166 8.19 16.87 -15.33
C LEU A 166 6.80 16.73 -14.67
N MET A 167 6.67 15.83 -13.68
CA MET A 167 5.42 15.65 -12.93
C MET A 167 5.09 16.87 -12.07
N ARG A 168 6.07 17.43 -11.34
CA ARG A 168 5.89 18.62 -10.50
C ARG A 168 5.38 19.81 -11.31
N ASN A 169 5.90 20.01 -12.52
CA ASN A 169 5.52 21.09 -13.41
C ASN A 169 4.25 20.79 -14.23
N LEU A 170 3.67 19.59 -14.09
CA LEU A 170 2.55 19.10 -14.91
C LEU A 170 2.87 19.08 -16.42
N GLU A 171 4.15 18.99 -16.78
CA GLU A 171 4.62 18.83 -18.17
C GLU A 171 4.34 17.40 -18.67
N PHE A 172 4.35 16.43 -17.76
CA PHE A 172 4.04 15.03 -18.04
C PHE A 172 3.44 14.36 -16.80
N MET A 173 2.41 13.55 -17.00
CA MET A 173 1.81 12.70 -15.97
C MET A 173 1.71 11.27 -16.50
N PRO A 174 2.24 10.26 -15.79
CA PRO A 174 2.08 8.88 -16.21
C PRO A 174 0.63 8.41 -15.98
N ASN A 175 0.30 7.24 -16.53
CA ASN A 175 -1.04 6.65 -16.40
C ASN A 175 -1.43 6.36 -14.93
N SER A 176 -2.71 6.09 -14.70
CA SER A 176 -3.22 5.84 -13.35
C SER A 176 -2.54 4.67 -12.62
N PRO A 177 -2.35 3.47 -13.24
CA PRO A 177 -1.66 2.36 -12.56
C PRO A 177 -0.23 2.70 -12.15
N THR A 178 0.51 3.46 -12.97
CA THR A 178 1.87 3.89 -12.61
C THR A 178 1.86 4.77 -11.36
N LEU A 179 0.96 5.75 -11.28
CA LEU A 179 0.83 6.60 -10.10
C LEU A 179 0.45 5.78 -8.84
N MET A 180 -0.49 4.85 -8.99
CA MET A 180 -1.03 4.05 -7.89
C MET A 180 -0.03 2.99 -7.39
N ASN A 181 0.75 2.36 -8.28
CA ASN A 181 1.46 1.10 -7.99
C ASN A 181 3.00 1.21 -8.02
N ALA A 182 3.59 2.21 -8.69
CA ALA A 182 5.05 2.32 -8.78
C ALA A 182 5.69 2.43 -7.37
N GLY A 183 6.62 1.55 -7.04
CA GLY A 183 7.25 1.54 -5.71
C GLY A 183 6.38 0.94 -4.60
N ARG A 184 5.31 0.22 -4.95
CA ARG A 184 4.48 -0.58 -4.04
C ARG A 184 4.58 -2.05 -4.40
N GLU A 185 3.97 -2.93 -3.61
CA GLU A 185 4.08 -4.39 -3.76
C GLU A 185 3.56 -4.91 -5.11
N LEU A 186 2.40 -4.43 -5.58
CA LEU A 186 1.78 -4.92 -6.80
C LEU A 186 2.61 -4.65 -8.07
N GLN A 187 3.39 -3.56 -8.12
CA GLN A 187 4.23 -3.12 -9.25
C GLN A 187 3.58 -3.18 -10.66
N GLN A 188 2.26 -3.29 -10.79
CA GLN A 188 1.58 -3.32 -12.09
C GLN A 188 1.39 -1.89 -12.62
N LEU A 189 2.28 -1.45 -13.51
CA LEU A 189 2.32 -0.06 -14.01
C LEU A 189 1.50 0.15 -15.29
N SER A 190 1.02 -0.92 -15.91
CA SER A 190 0.24 -0.90 -17.15
C SER A 190 -1.20 -1.35 -16.90
N ALA A 191 -2.15 -0.65 -17.53
CA ALA A 191 -3.57 -1.05 -17.54
C ALA A 191 -3.99 -1.72 -18.85
N CYS A 192 -3.32 -1.43 -19.95
CA CYS A 192 -3.71 -1.89 -21.28
C CYS A 192 -2.80 -3.02 -21.72
N PHE A 193 -3.40 -4.16 -22.05
CA PHE A 193 -2.72 -5.35 -22.56
C PHE A 193 -3.28 -5.69 -23.93
N VAL A 194 -2.40 -6.02 -24.87
CA VAL A 194 -2.78 -6.57 -26.17
C VAL A 194 -2.38 -8.04 -26.13
N LEU A 195 -3.37 -8.93 -26.19
CA LEU A 195 -3.15 -10.36 -26.20
C LEU A 195 -3.31 -10.86 -27.64
N PRO A 196 -2.22 -11.33 -28.30
CA PRO A 196 -2.31 -11.87 -29.65
C PRO A 196 -3.05 -13.20 -29.63
N ILE A 197 -3.90 -13.44 -30.63
CA ILE A 197 -4.68 -14.67 -30.78
C ILE A 197 -4.42 -15.28 -32.15
N ASP A 198 -4.02 -16.53 -32.17
CA ASP A 198 -3.83 -17.31 -33.39
C ASP A 198 -5.10 -18.09 -33.73
N ASP A 199 -5.22 -18.53 -34.98
CA ASP A 199 -6.34 -19.34 -35.46
C ASP A 199 -6.21 -20.81 -35.01
N SER A 200 -6.23 -21.04 -33.69
CA SER A 200 -6.23 -22.36 -33.06
C SER A 200 -6.96 -22.33 -31.72
N ILE A 201 -7.61 -23.44 -31.36
CA ILE A 201 -8.33 -23.56 -30.08
C ILE A 201 -7.38 -23.38 -28.89
N GLU A 202 -6.17 -23.92 -28.98
CA GLU A 202 -5.13 -23.80 -27.97
C GLU A 202 -4.75 -22.35 -27.71
N SER A 203 -4.53 -21.56 -28.78
CA SER A 203 -4.20 -20.13 -28.67
C SER A 203 -5.37 -19.34 -28.08
N ILE A 204 -6.61 -19.64 -28.51
CA ILE A 204 -7.82 -19.02 -27.95
C ILE A 204 -7.91 -19.24 -26.43
N PHE A 205 -7.76 -20.48 -25.96
CA PHE A 205 -7.85 -20.78 -24.53
C PHE A 205 -6.67 -20.22 -23.71
N GLU A 206 -5.46 -20.16 -24.27
CA GLU A 206 -4.33 -19.50 -23.59
C GLU A 206 -4.54 -17.98 -23.49
N VAL A 207 -5.07 -17.32 -24.51
CA VAL A 207 -5.44 -15.89 -24.44
C VAL A 207 -6.50 -15.65 -23.38
N VAL A 208 -7.54 -16.50 -23.30
CA VAL A 208 -8.58 -16.41 -22.27
C VAL A 208 -7.99 -16.59 -20.88
N LYS A 209 -7.09 -17.55 -20.69
CA LYS A 209 -6.36 -17.76 -19.43
C LYS A 209 -5.51 -16.55 -19.06
N HIS A 210 -4.77 -15.98 -20.00
CA HIS A 210 -3.99 -14.77 -19.76
C HIS A 210 -4.88 -13.58 -19.40
N ALA A 211 -6.00 -13.37 -20.11
CA ALA A 211 -6.99 -12.36 -19.77
C ALA A 211 -7.55 -12.58 -18.35
N ALA A 212 -7.91 -13.82 -17.99
CA ALA A 212 -8.41 -14.13 -16.66
C ALA A 212 -7.37 -13.90 -15.55
N LEU A 213 -6.10 -14.23 -15.79
CA LEU A 213 -5.00 -13.93 -14.86
C LEU A 213 -4.74 -12.44 -14.72
N ILE A 214 -4.94 -11.67 -15.79
CA ILE A 214 -4.83 -10.21 -15.81
C ILE A 214 -6.01 -9.56 -15.05
N HIS A 215 -7.20 -10.19 -15.05
CA HIS A 215 -8.43 -9.58 -14.56
C HIS A 215 -9.01 -10.11 -13.23
N LYS A 216 -8.66 -11.33 -12.75
CA LYS A 216 -9.07 -11.98 -11.47
C LYS A 216 -10.18 -11.29 -10.63
N CYS A 217 -11.45 -11.75 -10.70
CA CYS A 217 -12.59 -11.20 -9.92
C CYS A 217 -13.47 -12.27 -9.23
N LEU A 218 -13.96 -12.03 -8.00
CA LEU A 218 -15.05 -12.73 -7.24
C LEU A 218 -16.12 -11.70 -6.78
N VAL A 219 -17.36 -12.11 -6.42
CA VAL A 219 -18.44 -11.20 -5.95
C VAL A 219 -18.70 -11.26 -4.43
N PRO A 220 -19.21 -10.18 -3.77
CA PRO A 220 -19.29 -10.09 -2.31
C PRO A 220 -20.24 -11.10 -1.62
N GLU A 221 -21.30 -11.56 -2.28
CA GLU A 221 -22.33 -12.42 -1.67
C GLU A 221 -21.94 -13.90 -1.66
N THR A 222 -20.85 -14.27 -2.33
CA THR A 222 -20.31 -15.64 -2.42
C THR A 222 -20.00 -16.15 -1.01
N LEU A 223 -20.49 -17.35 -0.64
CA LEU A 223 -20.15 -17.98 0.63
C LEU A 223 -18.78 -18.67 0.54
N VAL A 224 -17.91 -18.37 1.49
CA VAL A 224 -16.59 -19.00 1.64
C VAL A 224 -16.46 -19.68 3.00
N MET A 225 -15.77 -20.81 3.02
CA MET A 225 -15.52 -21.57 4.25
C MET A 225 -14.41 -20.91 5.04
N THR A 226 -14.68 -20.50 6.27
CA THR A 226 -13.69 -19.86 7.15
C THR A 226 -13.58 -20.56 8.49
N ASP A 227 -12.57 -20.20 9.28
CA ASP A 227 -12.42 -20.67 10.66
C ASP A 227 -13.52 -20.18 11.62
N LYS A 228 -14.34 -19.22 11.18
CA LYS A 228 -15.54 -18.75 11.89
C LYS A 228 -16.84 -19.37 11.35
N GLY A 229 -16.75 -20.33 10.43
CA GLY A 229 -17.88 -20.92 9.72
C GLY A 229 -18.04 -20.37 8.30
N LEU A 230 -19.22 -20.54 7.70
CA LEU A 230 -19.52 -19.98 6.38
C LEU A 230 -19.78 -18.47 6.49
N LEU A 231 -18.95 -17.66 5.82
CA LEU A 231 -19.09 -16.20 5.73
C LEU A 231 -19.32 -15.78 4.28
N ARG A 232 -20.00 -14.66 4.04
CA ARG A 232 -20.03 -14.05 2.70
C ARG A 232 -18.68 -13.40 2.42
N LEU A 233 -18.23 -13.40 1.16
CA LEU A 233 -16.93 -12.85 0.78
C LEU A 233 -16.77 -11.37 1.17
N GLY A 234 -17.85 -10.58 1.11
CA GLY A 234 -17.87 -9.19 1.58
C GLY A 234 -17.86 -9.03 3.10
N GLU A 235 -18.06 -10.10 3.86
CA GLU A 235 -17.98 -10.17 5.33
C GLU A 235 -16.63 -10.79 5.78
N VAL A 236 -15.74 -11.14 4.84
CA VAL A 236 -14.41 -11.66 5.15
C VAL A 236 -13.48 -10.51 5.46
N ASP A 237 -13.19 -10.34 6.74
CA ASP A 237 -12.21 -9.37 7.22
C ASP A 237 -10.77 -9.86 7.02
N GLU A 238 -9.83 -8.92 6.97
CA GLU A 238 -8.40 -9.21 7.00
C GLU A 238 -8.04 -10.04 8.25
N GLY A 239 -7.21 -11.08 8.06
CA GLY A 239 -6.86 -12.04 9.10
C GLY A 239 -7.82 -13.22 9.24
N CYS A 240 -8.93 -13.26 8.49
CA CYS A 240 -9.81 -14.43 8.48
C CYS A 240 -9.14 -15.60 7.77
N ARG A 241 -9.22 -16.81 8.35
CA ARG A 241 -8.62 -18.00 7.76
C ARG A 241 -9.62 -18.70 6.85
N ILE A 242 -9.37 -18.63 5.56
CA ILE A 242 -10.17 -19.25 4.51
C ILE A 242 -9.67 -20.68 4.30
N LEU A 243 -10.58 -21.65 4.40
CA LEU A 243 -10.30 -23.04 4.09
C LEU A 243 -10.46 -23.28 2.60
N THR A 244 -9.40 -23.78 1.98
CA THR A 244 -9.38 -24.25 0.59
C THR A 244 -8.93 -25.71 0.54
N ASP A 245 -9.02 -26.35 -0.62
CA ASP A 245 -8.50 -27.70 -0.87
C ASP A 245 -6.96 -27.78 -0.84
N GLU A 246 -6.26 -26.66 -1.05
CA GLU A 246 -4.80 -26.55 -0.95
C GLU A 246 -4.31 -26.21 0.47
N GLY A 247 -5.24 -25.96 1.41
CA GLY A 247 -4.93 -25.64 2.80
C GLY A 247 -5.62 -24.36 3.29
N VAL A 248 -5.15 -23.86 4.43
CA VAL A 248 -5.72 -22.68 5.09
C VAL A 248 -4.94 -21.44 4.67
N PHE A 249 -5.64 -20.49 4.05
CA PHE A 249 -5.10 -19.21 3.63
C PHE A 249 -5.61 -18.09 4.53
N THR A 250 -4.80 -17.07 4.81
CA THR A 250 -5.24 -15.89 5.54
C THR A 250 -5.66 -14.81 4.55
N ALA A 251 -6.85 -14.23 4.73
CA ALA A 251 -7.31 -13.12 3.92
C ALA A 251 -6.43 -11.88 4.21
N GLU A 252 -5.66 -11.44 3.22
CA GLU A 252 -4.72 -10.32 3.36
C GLU A 252 -5.29 -8.99 2.85
N SER A 253 -6.20 -9.01 1.88
CA SER A 253 -6.91 -7.81 1.39
C SER A 253 -8.09 -8.19 0.46
N LEU A 254 -9.04 -7.26 0.27
CA LEU A 254 -10.20 -7.41 -0.62
C LEU A 254 -10.12 -6.41 -1.80
N HIS A 255 -10.38 -6.90 -3.02
CA HIS A 255 -10.30 -6.11 -4.26
C HIS A 255 -11.64 -6.10 -5.00
N ASP A 256 -12.20 -4.91 -5.24
CA ASP A 256 -13.38 -4.71 -6.08
C ASP A 256 -12.98 -4.64 -7.55
N ASN A 257 -13.56 -5.51 -8.38
CA ASN A 257 -13.20 -5.69 -9.78
C ASN A 257 -14.33 -5.31 -10.77
N GLY A 258 -15.34 -4.56 -10.32
CA GLY A 258 -16.42 -4.05 -11.18
C GLY A 258 -17.58 -5.02 -11.43
N GLU A 259 -18.51 -4.63 -12.30
CA GLU A 259 -19.77 -5.36 -12.55
C GLU A 259 -19.61 -6.43 -13.64
N GLN A 260 -20.05 -7.66 -13.35
CA GLN A 260 -20.08 -8.77 -14.31
C GLN A 260 -21.38 -9.59 -14.18
N PRO A 261 -21.80 -10.31 -15.24
CA PRO A 261 -22.90 -11.27 -15.15
C PRO A 261 -22.59 -12.36 -14.12
N VAL A 262 -23.52 -12.56 -13.20
CA VAL A 262 -23.42 -13.59 -12.16
C VAL A 262 -24.36 -14.75 -12.45
N PHE A 263 -23.89 -15.93 -12.09
CA PHE A 263 -24.61 -17.19 -12.17
C PHE A 263 -24.80 -17.70 -10.75
N ARG A 264 -25.99 -18.21 -10.45
CA ARG A 264 -26.31 -18.80 -9.16
C ARG A 264 -26.37 -20.31 -9.29
N VAL A 265 -25.41 -21.01 -8.70
CA VAL A 265 -25.38 -22.47 -8.59
C VAL A 265 -26.11 -22.86 -7.32
N THR A 266 -27.10 -23.75 -7.43
CA THR A 266 -27.81 -24.29 -6.27
C THR A 266 -27.53 -25.77 -6.14
N THR A 267 -26.93 -26.18 -5.03
CA THR A 267 -26.65 -27.58 -4.73
C THR A 267 -27.94 -28.35 -4.43
N ASN A 268 -27.91 -29.67 -4.62
CA ASN A 268 -28.99 -30.59 -4.24
C ASN A 268 -29.37 -30.56 -2.74
N ARG A 269 -28.50 -30.00 -1.89
CA ARG A 269 -28.74 -29.80 -0.44
C ARG A 269 -29.28 -28.41 -0.10
N GLY A 270 -29.62 -27.60 -1.11
CA GLY A 270 -30.25 -26.29 -0.92
C GLY A 270 -29.27 -25.13 -0.65
N TYR A 271 -27.96 -25.38 -0.62
CA TYR A 271 -26.98 -24.29 -0.59
C TYR A 271 -26.87 -23.63 -1.95
N SER A 272 -26.74 -22.30 -1.97
CA SER A 272 -26.52 -21.55 -3.19
C SER A 272 -25.23 -20.76 -3.14
N ILE A 273 -24.50 -20.76 -4.24
CA ILE A 273 -23.29 -19.98 -4.46
C ILE A 273 -23.53 -19.13 -5.69
N THR A 274 -23.30 -17.82 -5.57
CA THR A 274 -23.40 -16.89 -6.69
C THR A 274 -21.99 -16.42 -7.04
N GLY A 275 -21.64 -16.45 -8.32
CA GLY A 275 -20.34 -16.07 -8.83
C GLY A 275 -20.37 -15.83 -10.33
N THR A 276 -19.34 -15.21 -10.89
CA THR A 276 -19.24 -15.01 -12.34
C THR A 276 -18.97 -16.35 -13.04
N GLY A 277 -19.32 -16.45 -14.32
CA GLY A 277 -19.29 -17.72 -15.05
C GLY A 277 -17.92 -18.41 -15.08
N GLU A 278 -16.84 -17.64 -14.99
CA GLU A 278 -15.46 -18.15 -15.06
C GLU A 278 -14.95 -18.77 -13.75
N HIS A 279 -15.64 -18.56 -12.62
CA HIS A 279 -15.27 -19.15 -11.33
C HIS A 279 -15.29 -20.65 -11.40
N ARG A 280 -14.27 -21.29 -10.83
CA ARG A 280 -14.25 -22.74 -10.69
C ARG A 280 -14.84 -23.13 -9.35
N LEU A 281 -15.77 -24.07 -9.36
CA LEU A 281 -16.22 -24.79 -8.17
C LEU A 281 -15.62 -26.19 -8.19
N LEU A 282 -15.18 -26.64 -7.02
CA LEU A 282 -14.81 -28.04 -6.83
C LEU A 282 -16.11 -28.83 -6.68
N ILE A 283 -16.44 -29.62 -7.70
CA ILE A 283 -17.62 -30.48 -7.70
C ILE A 283 -17.20 -31.94 -7.46
N VAL A 284 -18.15 -32.73 -6.96
CA VAL A 284 -18.02 -34.19 -6.90
C VAL A 284 -18.73 -34.75 -8.13
N ASP A 285 -17.99 -35.47 -8.99
CA ASP A 285 -18.57 -36.12 -10.17
C ASP A 285 -19.39 -37.37 -9.81
N GLU A 286 -20.06 -37.97 -10.80
CA GLU A 286 -20.88 -39.18 -10.61
C GLU A 286 -20.08 -40.40 -10.12
N GLU A 287 -18.76 -40.37 -10.26
CA GLU A 287 -17.83 -41.39 -9.78
C GLU A 287 -17.31 -41.10 -8.36
N GLY A 288 -17.75 -40.01 -7.74
CA GLY A 288 -17.33 -39.59 -6.41
C GLY A 288 -15.96 -38.88 -6.37
N LYS A 289 -15.37 -38.53 -7.52
CA LYS A 289 -14.09 -37.82 -7.61
C LYS A 289 -14.28 -36.31 -7.63
N HIS A 290 -13.36 -35.61 -6.99
CA HIS A 290 -13.34 -34.15 -6.99
C HIS A 290 -12.81 -33.61 -8.33
N ARG A 291 -13.54 -32.70 -8.97
CA ARG A 291 -13.13 -32.02 -10.20
C ARG A 291 -13.46 -30.54 -10.14
N TRP A 292 -12.55 -29.72 -10.67
CA TRP A 292 -12.80 -28.30 -10.88
C TRP A 292 -13.62 -28.08 -12.15
N ARG A 293 -14.73 -27.36 -12.05
CA ARG A 293 -15.61 -26.98 -13.18
C ARG A 293 -15.97 -25.50 -13.10
N GLN A 294 -16.01 -24.80 -14.23
CA GLN A 294 -16.43 -23.40 -14.22
C GLN A 294 -17.93 -23.30 -13.96
N ILE A 295 -18.38 -22.25 -13.28
CA ILE A 295 -19.80 -22.05 -12.94
C ILE A 295 -20.67 -22.03 -14.21
N LYS A 296 -20.19 -21.44 -15.31
CA LYS A 296 -20.92 -21.42 -16.59
C LYS A 296 -21.05 -22.82 -17.25
N ASP A 297 -20.21 -23.77 -16.85
CA ASP A 297 -20.18 -25.15 -17.36
C ASP A 297 -20.91 -26.14 -16.43
N LEU A 298 -21.57 -25.61 -15.39
CA LEU A 298 -22.48 -26.34 -14.51
C LEU A 298 -23.89 -26.11 -15.04
N GLU A 299 -24.51 -27.18 -15.55
CA GLU A 299 -25.93 -27.20 -15.93
C GLU A 299 -26.85 -27.13 -14.70
#